data_AF-A0A918YB73-F1
#
_entry.id   AF-A0A918YB73-F1
#
_cell.length_a   1.000
_cell.length_b   1.000
_cell.length_c   1.000
_cell.angle_alpha   90.00
_cell.angle_beta   90.00
_cell.angle_gamma   90.00
#
_symmetry.space_group_name_H-M   'P 1'
#
loop_
_entity.id
_entity.type
_entity.pdbx_description
1 polymer ?
#
loop_
_entity_poly.entity_id
_entity_poly.type
_entity_poly.pdbx_seq_one_letter_code
_entity_poly.pdbx_strand_id
1 'polypeptide(L)' 'MTRVAAVGGTAVQDHVALAEIELCGELIIAASAARERLSLESIDEVLRVSEERDRESAR' A
#
# COMPACT_ATOMS: atom_id res chain seq x y z
N MET A 1 -19.80 -1.45 16.34
CA MET A 1 -18.34 -1.20 16.49
C MET A 1 -17.65 -2.55 16.40
N THR A 2 -17.07 -2.84 15.24
CA THR A 2 -16.48 -4.16 14.95
C THR A 2 -15.13 -4.27 15.66
N ARG A 3 -15.03 -5.22 16.59
CA ARG A 3 -13.82 -5.46 17.38
C ARG A 3 -12.82 -6.24 16.52
N VAL A 4 -11.73 -5.58 16.13
CA VAL A 4 -10.60 -6.23 15.47
C VAL A 4 -9.88 -7.06 16.54
N ALA A 5 -9.81 -8.37 16.35
CA ALA A 5 -9.04 -9.24 17.24
C ALA A 5 -7.55 -8.94 17.04
N ALA A 6 -6.85 -8.62 18.11
CA ALA A 6 -5.40 -8.57 18.08
C ALA A 6 -4.90 -10.01 17.85
N VAL A 7 -4.37 -10.27 16.65
CA VAL A 7 -3.66 -11.52 16.38
C VAL A 7 -2.37 -11.50 17.19
N GLY A 8 -2.44 -12.11 18.36
CA GLY A 8 -1.31 -12.27 19.27
C GLY A 8 -0.41 -13.40 18.79
N GLY A 9 0.85 -13.07 18.54
CA GLY A 9 1.94 -14.02 18.38
C GLY A 9 2.58 -13.97 16.99
N THR A 10 3.85 -13.52 16.94
CA THR A 10 4.83 -13.59 15.82
C THR A 10 4.89 -12.48 14.75
N ALA A 11 4.37 -11.26 14.96
CA ALA A 11 4.26 -10.28 13.85
C ALA A 11 5.34 -9.17 13.77
N VAL A 12 6.51 -9.30 14.42
CA VAL A 12 7.55 -8.22 14.42
C VAL A 12 8.62 -8.41 13.34
N GLN A 13 8.50 -9.36 12.39
CA GLN A 13 9.61 -9.66 11.46
C GLN A 13 9.24 -9.89 9.98
N ASP A 14 8.06 -9.47 9.52
CA ASP A 14 7.84 -9.36 8.07
C ASP A 14 8.10 -7.92 7.62
N HIS A 15 9.37 -7.67 7.25
CA HIS A 15 9.83 -6.38 6.74
C HIS A 15 9.11 -5.99 5.44
N VAL A 16 8.63 -6.97 4.67
CA VAL A 16 7.84 -6.72 3.46
C VAL A 16 6.44 -6.23 3.85
N ALA A 17 5.77 -6.92 4.78
CA ALA A 17 4.45 -6.50 5.26
C ALA A 17 4.48 -5.12 5.91
N LEU A 18 5.56 -4.81 6.66
CA LEU A 18 5.72 -3.48 7.26
C LEU A 18 5.94 -2.39 6.21
N ALA A 19 6.78 -2.65 5.20
CA ALA A 19 7.00 -1.73 4.09
C ALA A 19 5.71 -1.51 3.27
N GLU A 20 4.91 -2.55 3.08
CA GLU A 20 3.62 -2.47 2.39
C GLU A 20 2.60 -1.62 3.15
N ILE A 21 2.54 -1.75 4.48
CA ILE A 21 1.68 -0.92 5.34
C ILE A 21 2.12 0.56 5.26
N GLU A 22 3.42 0.83 5.29
CA GLU A 22 3.96 2.19 5.21
C GLU A 22 3.68 2.84 3.84
N LEU A 23 3.89 2.08 2.75
CA LEU A 23 3.54 2.50 1.39
C LEU A 23 2.04 2.77 1.22
N CYS A 24 1.18 1.89 1.74
CA CYS A 24 -0.27 2.09 1.71
C CYS A 24 -0.69 3.36 2.47
N GLY A 25 -0.05 3.66 3.61
CA GLY A 25 -0.29 4.88 4.37
C GLY A 25 -0.03 6.15 3.55
N GLU A 26 1.14 6.21 2.90
CA GLU A 26 1.53 7.34 2.04
C GLU A 26 0.58 7.51 0.84
N LEU A 27 0.18 6.42 0.19
CA LEU A 27 -0.75 6.47 -0.95
C LEU A 27 -2.15 6.96 -0.55
N ILE A 28 -2.66 6.57 0.62
CA ILE A 28 -3.96 7.05 1.14
C ILE A 28 -3.90 8.55 1.40
N ILE A 29 -2.80 9.06 1.96
CA ILE A 29 -2.60 10.48 2.23
C ILE A 29 -2.53 11.26 0.91
N ALA A 30 -1.72 10.79 -0.05
CA ALA A 30 -1.60 11.41 -1.37
C ALA A 30 -2.95 11.45 -2.11
N ALA A 31 -3.69 10.34 -2.10
CA ALA A 31 -5.03 10.25 -2.70
C ALA A 31 -6.05 11.15 -2.00
N SER A 32 -5.97 11.28 -0.66
CA SER A 32 -6.88 12.13 0.11
C SER A 32 -6.56 13.63 -0.02
N ALA A 33 -5.29 13.96 -0.25
CA ALA A 33 -4.84 15.33 -0.53
C ALA A 33 -5.16 15.78 -1.97
N ALA A 34 -5.34 14.83 -2.89
CA ALA A 34 -5.85 15.12 -4.23
C ALA A 34 -7.28 15.65 -4.12
N ARG A 35 -7.51 16.90 -4.54
CA ARG A 35 -8.82 17.58 -4.48
C ARG A 35 -9.85 16.96 -5.43
N GLU A 36 -9.40 16.10 -6.33
CA GLU A 36 -10.19 15.42 -7.34
C GLU A 36 -9.84 13.92 -7.25
N ARG A 37 -10.85 13.04 -7.29
CA ARG A 37 -10.57 11.59 -7.32
C ARG A 37 -9.82 11.26 -8.59
N LEU A 38 -8.76 10.48 -8.46
CA LEU A 38 -8.07 9.88 -9.61
C LEU A 38 -9.08 9.08 -10.45
N SER A 39 -8.93 9.14 -11.78
CA SER A 39 -9.68 8.27 -12.68
C SER A 39 -9.22 6.81 -12.50
N LEU A 40 -10.09 5.86 -12.85
CA LEU A 40 -9.73 4.43 -12.79
C LEU A 40 -8.52 4.11 -13.67
N GLU A 41 -8.41 4.75 -14.85
CA GLU A 41 -7.28 4.59 -15.76
C GLU A 41 -5.95 5.04 -15.13
N SER A 42 -5.95 6.18 -14.45
CA SER A 42 -4.75 6.69 -13.76
C SER A 42 -4.38 5.85 -12.53
N ILE A 43 -5.36 5.23 -11.86
CA ILE A 43 -5.10 4.30 -10.75
C ILE A 43 -4.44 3.03 -11.28
N ASP A 44 -4.98 2.43 -12.34
CA ASP A 44 -4.45 1.21 -12.93
C ASP A 44 -3.03 1.41 -13.47
N GLU A 45 -2.75 2.57 -14.07
CA GLU A 45 -1.40 2.93 -14.53
C GLU A 45 -0.38 2.95 -13.38
N VAL A 46 -0.70 3.63 -12.28
CA VAL A 46 0.19 3.73 -11.11
C VAL A 46 0.41 2.37 -10.45
N LEU A 47 -0.64 1.56 -10.31
CA LEU A 47 -0.54 0.21 -9.76
C LEU A 47 0.40 -0.65 -10.62
N ARG A 48 0.27 -0.60 -11.93
CA ARG A 48 1.14 -1.36 -12.85
C ARG A 48 2.61 -0.91 -12.78
N VAL A 49 2.87 0.40 -12.70
CA VAL A 49 4.23 0.94 -12.52
C VAL A 49 4.83 0.48 -11.18
N SER A 50 4.02 0.42 -10.14
CA SER A 50 4.47 -0.05 -8.82
C SER A 50 4.89 -1.51 -8.87
N GLU A 51 4.06 -2.38 -9.46
CA GLU A 51 4.41 -3.79 -9.65
C GLU A 51 5.66 -4.00 -10.52
N GLU A 52 5.89 -3.17 -11.53
CA GLU A 52 7.08 -3.26 -12.38
C GLU A 52 8.35 -2.90 -11.61
N ARG A 53 8.30 -1.84 -10.80
CA ARG A 53 9.41 -1.43 -9.94
C ARG A 53 9.71 -2.44 -8.84
N ASP A 54 8.68 -3.10 -8.32
CA ASP A 54 8.84 -4.17 -7.34
C ASP A 54 9.53 -5.39 -7.96
N ARG A 55 9.15 -5.76 -9.19
CA ARG A 55 9.81 -6.83 -9.95
C ARG A 55 11.24 -6.50 -10.31
N GLU A 56 11.56 -5.23 -10.58
CA GLU A 56 12.92 -4.77 -10.84
C GLU A 56 13.77 -4.79 -9.56
N SER A 57 13.22 -4.36 -8.43
CA SER A 57 13.90 -4.35 -7.14
C SER A 57 14.15 -5.75 -6.58
N ALA A 58 13.37 -6.74 -7.02
CA ALA A 58 13.52 -8.15 -6.64
C ALA A 58 14.53 -8.93 -7.51
N ARG A 59 15.16 -8.30 -8.51
CA ARG A 59 16.22 -8.88 -9.36
C ARG A 59 17.61 -8.51 -8.87
#